data_AF-A0A507F4Y4-F1
#
_entry.id   AF-A0A507F4Y4-F1
#
_cell.length_a   1.000
_cell.length_b   1.000
_cell.length_c   1.000
_cell.angle_alpha   90.00
_cell.angle_beta   90.00
_cell.angle_gamma   90.00
#
_symmetry.space_group_name_H-M   'P 1'
#
loop_
_entity.id
_entity.type
_entity.pdbx_description
1 polymer ?
#
loop_
_entity_poly.entity_id
_entity_poly.type
_entity_poly.pdbx_seq_one_letter_code
_entity_poly.pdbx_strand_id
1 'polypeptide(L)'
;MDTLRTNFLIPSIPDNRDAMNTYPDFLNELRRFDERLKADRLCFPENMELDMFAANARLQCARKRRAFMMIGIREIIESEDQNTYEVEEATERGSIKSLYSAKMGVAGNKTISESAPGKTDPSTKTGLEINDISFRLPKCHVSVQAQTLVEQAYQILTEASTMDPETATELFYCARDIFDMYRAVMPVLHEDELLNSPTRAVLFYNDTEYICHHLLTMGYQFQDRLPPAINQFATFLDMVPFFRNLGESYFRAQMRKQRDIVQMHVSNAQGFSNLTDDARFETVERCIKQALSHLNSLSRVWKPILAEEMYLNTVGLLVDTFLESVMTQVSALAGTLRVEEGHQLRYILGLVLKAEDMFEKRVPGGSGGGSSGMRGIGKKGAGWVKMPVRKYVNRWDAFLKVKEDLIL
;
A
#
# COMPACT_ATOMS: atom_id res chain seq x y z
N MET A 1 -44.32 34.78 -3.65
CA MET A 1 -43.29 33.71 -3.61
C MET A 1 -42.06 34.08 -4.43
N ASP A 2 -42.24 34.58 -5.66
CA ASP A 2 -41.12 34.96 -6.53
C ASP A 2 -40.17 36.02 -5.94
N THR A 3 -40.70 37.00 -5.21
CA THR A 3 -39.90 38.01 -4.49
C THR A 3 -39.09 37.42 -3.34
N LEU A 4 -39.65 36.43 -2.62
CA LEU A 4 -38.96 35.72 -1.54
C LEU A 4 -37.80 34.91 -2.11
N ARG A 5 -38.05 34.23 -3.23
CA ARG A 5 -37.05 33.41 -3.93
C ARG A 5 -35.87 34.24 -4.42
N THR A 6 -36.14 35.30 -5.18
CA THR A 6 -35.10 36.06 -5.87
C THR A 6 -34.31 36.96 -4.93
N ASN A 7 -34.96 37.58 -3.94
CA ASN A 7 -34.30 38.58 -3.09
C ASN A 7 -33.70 38.01 -1.80
N PHE A 8 -34.14 36.82 -1.37
CA PHE A 8 -33.73 36.27 -0.06
C PHE A 8 -33.18 34.84 -0.14
N LEU A 9 -33.81 33.95 -0.91
CA LEU A 9 -33.41 32.53 -0.95
C LEU A 9 -32.22 32.26 -1.87
N ILE A 10 -32.17 32.84 -3.07
CA ILE A 10 -31.01 32.65 -3.96
C ILE A 10 -29.71 33.21 -3.35
N PRO A 11 -29.71 34.43 -2.77
CA PRO A 11 -28.52 34.99 -2.12
C PRO A 11 -28.12 34.26 -0.82
N SER A 12 -29.00 33.44 -0.23
CA SER A 12 -28.68 32.72 1.01
C SER A 12 -27.84 31.46 0.80
N ILE A 13 -27.65 31.01 -0.45
CA ILE A 13 -26.83 29.83 -0.75
C ILE A 13 -25.37 30.15 -0.41
N PRO A 14 -24.73 29.45 0.53
CA PRO A 14 -23.38 29.77 0.96
C PRO A 14 -22.34 29.63 -0.15
N ASP A 15 -21.29 30.46 -0.05
CA ASP A 15 -20.07 30.39 -0.86
C ASP A 15 -18.83 29.97 -0.06
N ASN A 16 -18.93 29.91 1.27
CA ASN A 16 -17.82 29.51 2.14
C ASN A 16 -18.08 28.16 2.81
N ARG A 17 -17.01 27.46 3.19
CA ARG A 17 -17.07 26.10 3.75
C ARG A 17 -17.86 26.02 5.06
N ASP A 18 -17.68 27.00 5.95
CA ASP A 18 -18.25 26.96 7.30
C ASP A 18 -19.78 27.20 7.30
N ALA A 19 -20.26 28.16 6.52
CA ALA A 19 -21.69 28.39 6.36
C ALA A 19 -22.38 27.28 5.55
N MET A 20 -21.64 26.53 4.73
CA MET A 20 -22.17 25.39 4.00
C MET A 20 -22.51 24.21 4.93
N ASN A 21 -21.83 24.10 6.07
CA ASN A 21 -22.12 23.07 7.09
C ASN A 21 -23.39 23.37 7.89
N THR A 22 -23.77 24.64 8.06
CA THR A 22 -24.96 25.07 8.82
C THR A 22 -26.19 25.29 7.94
N TYR A 23 -26.00 25.37 6.62
CA TYR A 23 -27.09 25.57 5.66
C TYR A 23 -28.15 24.46 5.63
N PRO A 24 -27.83 23.16 5.85
CA PRO A 24 -28.87 22.13 5.96
C PRO A 24 -29.91 22.43 7.05
N ASP A 25 -29.51 23.05 8.16
CA ASP A 25 -30.42 23.44 9.24
C ASP A 25 -31.36 24.57 8.80
N PHE A 26 -30.84 25.56 8.07
CA PHE A 26 -31.66 26.59 7.45
C PHE A 26 -32.70 26.01 6.49
N LEU A 27 -32.30 25.05 5.65
CA LEU A 27 -33.21 24.39 4.71
C LEU A 27 -34.27 23.54 5.42
N ASN A 28 -33.93 22.96 6.58
CA ASN A 28 -34.89 22.26 7.43
C ASN A 28 -35.91 23.22 8.05
N GLU A 29 -35.47 24.39 8.52
CA GLU A 29 -36.38 25.44 9.00
C GLU A 29 -37.23 26.04 7.88
N LEU A 30 -36.69 26.20 6.67
CA LEU A 30 -37.44 26.65 5.50
C LEU A 30 -38.58 25.67 5.16
N ARG A 31 -38.31 24.36 5.25
CA ARG A 31 -39.33 23.32 5.05
C ARG A 31 -40.38 23.33 6.15
N ARG A 32 -39.99 23.48 7.42
CA ARG A 32 -40.94 23.66 8.54
C ARG A 32 -41.81 24.90 8.36
N PHE A 33 -41.23 25.98 7.82
CA PHE A 33 -41.97 27.19 7.48
C PHE A 33 -42.97 26.95 6.36
N ASP A 34 -42.59 26.24 5.29
CA ASP A 34 -43.51 25.85 4.21
C ASP A 34 -44.67 24.98 4.71
N GLU A 35 -44.39 24.00 5.58
CA GLU A 35 -45.42 23.17 6.23
C GLU A 35 -46.40 24.01 7.05
N ARG A 36 -45.92 24.99 7.81
CA ARG A 36 -46.78 25.92 8.58
C ARG A 36 -47.64 26.79 7.67
N LEU A 37 -47.07 27.35 6.60
CA LEU A 37 -47.83 28.16 5.63
C LEU A 37 -48.98 27.37 5.00
N LYS A 38 -48.74 26.08 4.71
CA LYS A 38 -49.77 25.17 4.19
C LYS A 38 -50.82 24.83 5.24
N ALA A 39 -50.42 24.57 6.49
CA ALA A 39 -51.33 24.29 7.60
C ALA A 39 -52.28 25.46 7.89
N ASP A 40 -51.75 26.69 7.85
CA ASP A 40 -52.51 27.93 8.09
C ASP A 40 -53.31 28.39 6.85
N ARG A 41 -53.30 27.61 5.76
CA ARG A 41 -53.96 27.91 4.46
C ARG A 41 -53.54 29.25 3.84
N LEU A 42 -52.33 29.73 4.17
CA LEU A 42 -51.76 30.96 3.62
C LEU A 42 -51.18 30.74 2.21
N CYS A 43 -51.01 29.48 1.79
CA CYS A 43 -50.56 29.08 0.46
C CYS A 43 -51.36 27.86 -0.03
N PHE A 44 -51.44 27.68 -1.36
CA PHE A 44 -52.06 26.50 -1.93
C PHE A 44 -51.26 25.24 -1.55
N PRO A 45 -51.93 24.12 -1.20
CA PRO A 45 -51.26 22.86 -0.87
C PRO A 45 -50.36 22.33 -1.99
N GLU A 46 -50.73 22.63 -3.24
CA GLU A 46 -50.02 22.26 -4.46
C GLU A 46 -48.75 23.08 -4.71
N ASN A 47 -48.52 24.16 -3.94
CA ASN A 47 -47.33 24.98 -4.10
C ASN A 47 -46.08 24.22 -3.61
N MET A 48 -45.21 23.87 -4.55
CA MET A 48 -43.95 23.17 -4.31
C MET A 48 -42.72 24.07 -4.43
N GLU A 49 -42.88 25.39 -4.62
CA GLU A 49 -41.75 26.28 -4.92
C GLU A 49 -40.66 26.31 -3.82
N LEU A 50 -41.05 26.32 -2.54
CA LEU A 50 -40.10 26.32 -1.43
C LEU A 50 -39.42 24.95 -1.24
N ASP A 51 -40.17 23.88 -1.43
CA ASP A 51 -39.66 22.51 -1.33
C ASP A 51 -38.68 22.21 -2.48
N MET A 52 -39.05 22.59 -3.72
CA MET A 52 -38.17 22.54 -4.89
C MET A 52 -36.93 23.42 -4.72
N PHE A 53 -37.07 24.62 -4.16
CA PHE A 53 -35.93 25.47 -3.85
C PHE A 53 -35.00 24.78 -2.84
N ALA A 54 -35.55 24.23 -1.75
CA ALA A 54 -34.76 23.57 -0.71
C ALA A 54 -34.01 22.34 -1.25
N ALA A 55 -34.66 21.51 -2.08
CA ALA A 55 -34.04 20.37 -2.74
C ALA A 55 -32.88 20.81 -3.67
N ASN A 56 -33.13 21.78 -4.56
CA ASN A 56 -32.09 22.29 -5.46
C ASN A 56 -30.95 22.98 -4.70
N ALA A 57 -31.26 23.68 -3.60
CA ALA A 57 -30.26 24.34 -2.76
C ALA A 57 -29.35 23.30 -2.04
N ARG A 58 -29.89 22.16 -1.60
CA ARG A 58 -29.08 21.03 -1.09
C ARG A 58 -28.15 20.49 -2.16
N LEU A 59 -28.66 20.26 -3.38
CA LEU A 59 -27.86 19.76 -4.49
C LEU A 59 -26.71 20.72 -4.86
N GLN A 60 -26.97 22.02 -4.94
CA GLN A 60 -25.94 23.04 -5.21
C GLN A 60 -24.89 23.12 -4.09
N CYS A 61 -25.33 23.03 -2.83
CA CYS A 61 -24.47 22.95 -1.65
C CYS A 61 -23.54 21.72 -1.74
N ALA A 62 -24.09 20.55 -2.06
CA ALA A 62 -23.31 19.32 -2.25
C ALA A 62 -22.26 19.46 -3.35
N ARG A 63 -22.62 20.08 -4.50
CA ARG A 63 -21.69 20.33 -5.61
C ARG A 63 -20.57 21.30 -5.26
N LYS A 64 -20.88 22.42 -4.59
CA LYS A 64 -19.85 23.35 -4.11
C LYS A 64 -18.94 22.69 -3.08
N ARG A 65 -19.50 21.87 -2.19
CA ARG A 65 -18.73 21.11 -1.20
C ARG A 65 -17.78 20.12 -1.86
N ARG A 66 -18.26 19.38 -2.86
CA ARG A 66 -17.43 18.52 -3.72
C ARG A 66 -16.27 19.32 -4.32
N ALA A 67 -16.51 20.50 -4.88
CA ALA A 67 -15.43 21.36 -5.42
C ALA A 67 -14.38 21.74 -4.36
N PHE A 68 -14.79 22.20 -3.17
CA PHE A 68 -13.86 22.51 -2.08
C PHE A 68 -13.08 21.30 -1.58
N MET A 69 -13.74 20.14 -1.54
CA MET A 69 -13.10 18.89 -1.16
C MET A 69 -12.02 18.51 -2.17
N MET A 70 -12.30 18.59 -3.48
CA MET A 70 -11.28 18.32 -4.50
C MET A 70 -10.07 19.26 -4.40
N ILE A 71 -10.27 20.52 -3.98
CA ILE A 71 -9.15 21.43 -3.67
C ILE A 71 -8.33 20.90 -2.50
N GLY A 72 -8.97 20.50 -1.39
CA GLY A 72 -8.26 19.91 -0.24
C GLY A 72 -7.55 18.60 -0.57
N ILE A 73 -8.13 17.77 -1.44
CA ILE A 73 -7.50 16.54 -1.94
C ILE A 73 -6.26 16.87 -2.76
N ARG A 74 -6.33 17.91 -3.61
CA ARG A 74 -5.17 18.42 -4.35
C ARG A 74 -4.05 18.84 -3.41
N GLU A 75 -4.37 19.60 -2.36
CA GLU A 75 -3.40 20.04 -1.35
C GLU A 75 -2.73 18.85 -0.64
N ILE A 76 -3.47 17.78 -0.36
CA ILE A 76 -2.92 16.55 0.22
C ILE A 76 -1.94 15.87 -0.74
N ILE A 77 -2.30 15.78 -2.03
CA ILE A 77 -1.43 15.17 -3.06
C ILE A 77 -0.21 16.07 -3.32
N GLU A 78 -0.37 17.39 -3.25
CA GLU A 78 0.71 18.38 -3.42
C GLU A 78 1.65 18.47 -2.21
N SER A 79 1.25 17.91 -1.07
CA SER A 79 2.06 17.89 0.13
C SER A 79 3.40 17.18 -0.11
N GLU A 80 4.49 17.81 0.38
CA GLU A 80 5.83 17.21 0.40
C GLU A 80 6.02 16.26 1.61
N ASP A 81 4.94 15.91 2.33
CA ASP A 81 5.03 15.02 3.48
C ASP A 81 5.54 13.62 3.09
N GLN A 82 6.64 13.21 3.73
CA GLN A 82 7.29 11.91 3.55
C GLN A 82 6.99 10.94 4.69
N ASN A 83 6.10 11.32 5.61
CA ASN A 83 5.68 10.46 6.70
C ASN A 83 4.91 9.26 6.18
N THR A 84 5.10 8.14 6.88
CA THR A 84 4.44 6.88 6.58
C THR A 84 3.62 6.41 7.77
N TYR A 85 2.53 5.71 7.50
CA TYR A 85 1.67 5.08 8.48
C TYR A 85 1.75 3.56 8.35
N GLU A 86 1.96 2.85 9.47
CA GLU A 86 1.96 1.39 9.50
C GLU A 86 0.51 0.89 9.52
N VAL A 87 0.12 0.13 8.51
CA VAL A 87 -1.22 -0.46 8.39
C VAL A 87 -1.16 -1.96 8.62
N GLU A 88 -2.19 -2.50 9.27
CA GLU A 88 -2.41 -3.93 9.38
C GLU A 88 -3.91 -4.26 9.39
N GLU A 89 -4.25 -5.51 9.05
CA GLU A 89 -5.64 -5.98 9.01
C GLU A 89 -6.44 -5.65 10.29
N ALA A 90 -5.83 -5.57 11.47
CA ALA A 90 -6.55 -5.27 12.70
C ALA A 90 -6.96 -3.79 12.86
N THR A 91 -6.23 -2.87 12.22
CA THR A 91 -6.44 -1.41 12.38
C THR A 91 -7.42 -0.86 11.34
N GLU A 92 -7.50 -1.50 10.17
CA GLU A 92 -8.19 -0.91 9.03
C GLU A 92 -9.69 -1.21 8.97
N ARG A 93 -10.45 -0.19 8.53
CA ARG A 93 -11.91 -0.29 8.34
C ARG A 93 -12.30 -1.33 7.29
N GLY A 94 -11.44 -1.60 6.31
CA GLY A 94 -11.62 -2.59 5.24
C GLY A 94 -11.43 -4.04 5.68
N SER A 95 -11.02 -4.27 6.93
CA SER A 95 -10.69 -5.62 7.39
C SER A 95 -11.85 -6.59 7.33
N ILE A 96 -11.53 -7.86 7.06
CA ILE A 96 -12.48 -8.97 7.04
C ILE A 96 -13.29 -9.02 8.33
N LYS A 97 -12.64 -8.80 9.49
CA LYS A 97 -13.31 -8.73 10.80
C LYS A 97 -14.34 -7.60 10.85
N SER A 98 -13.98 -6.41 10.35
CA SER A 98 -14.88 -5.27 10.23
C SER A 98 -16.06 -5.56 9.30
N LEU A 99 -15.84 -6.26 8.18
CA LEU A 99 -16.90 -6.66 7.25
C LEU A 99 -17.90 -7.64 7.89
N TYR A 100 -17.42 -8.61 8.67
CA TYR A 100 -18.29 -9.57 9.37
C TYR A 100 -19.10 -8.90 10.49
N SER A 101 -18.48 -8.02 11.29
CA SER A 101 -19.19 -7.35 12.39
C SER A 101 -20.23 -6.34 11.89
N ALA A 102 -19.94 -5.62 10.80
CA ALA A 102 -20.83 -4.64 10.19
C ALA A 102 -22.17 -5.24 9.72
N LYS A 103 -22.19 -6.52 9.31
CA LYS A 103 -23.40 -7.18 8.78
C LYS A 103 -24.21 -7.94 9.82
N MET A 104 -23.57 -8.44 10.88
CA MET A 104 -24.25 -9.21 11.93
C MET A 104 -24.78 -8.33 13.08
N GLY A 105 -24.48 -7.02 13.10
CA GLY A 105 -24.89 -6.12 14.18
C GLY A 105 -24.29 -6.47 15.55
N VAL A 106 -23.29 -7.36 15.59
CA VAL A 106 -22.64 -7.81 16.82
C VAL A 106 -21.41 -6.93 17.06
N ALA A 107 -21.59 -5.87 17.84
CA ALA A 107 -20.48 -5.20 18.51
C ALA A 107 -19.95 -6.13 19.61
N GLY A 108 -19.02 -7.02 19.26
CA GLY A 108 -18.51 -8.01 20.21
C GLY A 108 -17.26 -8.69 19.70
N ASN A 109 -16.17 -8.50 20.44
CA ASN A 109 -14.85 -9.06 20.24
C ASN A 109 -14.88 -10.60 20.29
N LYS A 110 -15.28 -11.27 19.20
CA LYS A 110 -15.01 -12.70 19.00
C LYS A 110 -13.73 -12.82 18.18
N THR A 111 -12.63 -13.08 18.88
CA THR A 111 -11.37 -13.49 18.28
C THR A 111 -11.60 -14.74 17.43
N ILE A 112 -11.49 -14.61 16.12
CA ILE A 112 -11.18 -15.76 15.26
C ILE A 112 -9.81 -16.23 15.71
N SER A 113 -9.76 -17.38 16.39
CA SER A 113 -8.52 -17.98 16.87
C SER A 113 -7.62 -18.32 15.67
N GLU A 114 -6.45 -17.71 15.60
CA GLU A 114 -5.37 -18.23 14.75
C GLU A 114 -4.93 -19.57 15.32
N SER A 115 -5.30 -20.66 14.66
CA SER A 115 -4.74 -21.97 14.96
C SER A 115 -3.30 -22.01 14.45
N ALA A 116 -2.37 -22.32 15.37
CA ALA A 116 -0.97 -22.59 15.05
C ALA A 116 -0.84 -23.79 14.09
N PRO A 117 0.23 -23.87 13.27
CA PRO A 117 0.42 -24.97 12.35
C PRO A 117 0.91 -26.19 13.12
N GLY A 118 0.03 -27.17 13.35
CA GLY A 118 0.45 -28.46 13.90
C GLY A 118 -0.68 -29.33 14.43
N LYS A 119 -1.01 -30.36 13.65
CA LYS A 119 -1.87 -31.53 13.94
C LYS A 119 -3.37 -31.31 13.73
N THR A 120 -3.87 -31.79 12.59
CA THR A 120 -5.31 -32.05 12.36
C THR A 120 -5.53 -33.54 12.13
N ASP A 121 -6.35 -34.13 13.00
CA ASP A 121 -7.00 -35.44 12.81
C ASP A 121 -8.04 -35.34 11.66
N PRO A 122 -8.33 -36.39 10.87
CA PRO A 122 -9.04 -36.25 9.58
C PRO A 122 -10.57 -36.08 9.61
N SER A 123 -11.24 -35.85 10.75
CA SER A 123 -12.69 -36.11 10.82
C SER A 123 -13.57 -35.04 11.48
N THR A 124 -13.43 -33.75 11.14
CA THR A 124 -14.56 -32.80 11.27
C THR A 124 -14.38 -31.58 10.36
N LYS A 125 -14.84 -31.66 9.10
CA LYS A 125 -14.81 -30.53 8.17
C LYS A 125 -16.12 -29.73 8.28
N THR A 126 -16.11 -28.68 9.11
CA THR A 126 -17.16 -27.66 9.17
C THR A 126 -16.51 -26.30 9.03
N GLY A 127 -16.70 -25.66 7.87
CA GLY A 127 -16.22 -24.32 7.58
C GLY A 127 -15.18 -24.29 6.45
N LEU A 128 -15.20 -23.24 5.64
CA LEU A 128 -14.18 -22.94 4.63
C LEU A 128 -12.83 -22.77 5.35
N GLU A 129 -12.05 -23.84 5.47
CA GLU A 129 -10.61 -23.75 5.72
C GLU A 129 -9.94 -23.29 4.42
N ILE A 130 -10.21 -22.05 4.03
CA ILE A 130 -9.33 -21.37 3.09
C ILE A 130 -8.15 -20.93 3.94
N ASN A 131 -6.93 -21.19 3.46
CA ASN A 131 -5.76 -20.41 3.83
C ASN A 131 -6.01 -18.95 3.42
N ASP A 132 -6.86 -18.26 4.20
CA ASP A 132 -7.65 -17.04 3.94
C ASP A 132 -6.78 -15.78 4.00
N ILE A 133 -5.66 -15.82 3.27
CA ILE A 133 -4.62 -14.80 3.25
C ILE A 133 -4.82 -13.86 2.04
N SER A 134 -5.54 -14.29 1.00
CA SER A 134 -5.62 -13.55 -0.26
C SER A 134 -6.39 -12.22 -0.20
N PHE A 135 -7.22 -12.00 0.82
CA PHE A 135 -7.99 -10.76 1.01
C PHE A 135 -7.52 -9.93 2.20
N ARG A 136 -6.57 -10.43 3.00
CA ARG A 136 -6.05 -9.71 4.16
C ARG A 136 -5.03 -8.68 3.72
N LEU A 137 -5.12 -7.48 4.28
CA LEU A 137 -4.07 -6.48 4.13
C LEU A 137 -2.85 -6.92 4.95
N PRO A 138 -1.73 -7.26 4.30
CA PRO A 138 -0.53 -7.61 5.04
C PRO A 138 0.03 -6.36 5.72
N LYS A 139 0.70 -6.56 6.85
CA LYS A 139 1.36 -5.48 7.58
C LYS A 139 2.40 -4.79 6.70
N CYS A 140 2.21 -3.50 6.42
CA CYS A 140 3.11 -2.70 5.59
C CYS A 140 2.99 -1.20 5.94
N HIS A 141 3.85 -0.37 5.37
CA HIS A 141 3.75 1.09 5.48
C HIS A 141 3.17 1.69 4.21
N VAL A 142 2.29 2.68 4.39
CA VAL A 142 1.69 3.52 3.34
C VAL A 142 2.00 4.98 3.62
N SER A 143 1.90 5.85 2.63
CA SER A 143 2.01 7.29 2.83
C SER A 143 0.84 7.81 3.68
N VAL A 144 1.10 8.85 4.48
CA VAL A 144 0.04 9.57 5.19
C VAL A 144 -0.99 10.14 4.20
N GLN A 145 -0.56 10.50 3.00
CA GLN A 145 -1.42 10.97 1.92
C GLN A 145 -2.45 9.90 1.53
N ALA A 146 -2.01 8.69 1.19
CA ALA A 146 -2.91 7.59 0.83
C ALA A 146 -3.87 7.23 1.97
N GLN A 147 -3.37 7.17 3.21
CA GLN A 147 -4.19 6.93 4.39
C GLN A 147 -5.26 8.03 4.59
N THR A 148 -4.87 9.29 4.46
CA THR A 148 -5.79 10.43 4.64
C THR A 148 -6.89 10.42 3.57
N LEU A 149 -6.56 10.09 2.33
CA LEU A 149 -7.52 10.02 1.23
C LEU A 149 -8.56 8.93 1.45
N VAL A 150 -8.13 7.74 1.89
CA VAL A 150 -9.03 6.64 2.25
C VAL A 150 -9.96 7.05 3.40
N GLU A 151 -9.45 7.70 4.44
CA GLU A 151 -10.26 8.21 5.55
C GLU A 151 -11.30 9.24 5.10
N GLN A 152 -10.93 10.17 4.20
CA GLN A 152 -11.87 11.12 3.64
C GLN A 152 -12.97 10.44 2.81
N ALA A 153 -12.62 9.45 1.98
CA ALA A 153 -13.60 8.67 1.24
C ALA A 153 -14.61 7.97 2.18
N TYR A 154 -14.13 7.36 3.27
CA TYR A 154 -15.01 6.77 4.28
C TYR A 154 -15.93 7.80 4.95
N GLN A 155 -15.42 8.99 5.26
CA GLN A 155 -16.22 10.05 5.87
C GLN A 155 -17.37 10.47 4.94
N ILE A 156 -17.09 10.62 3.64
CA ILE A 156 -18.08 11.00 2.63
C ILE A 156 -19.14 9.92 2.44
N LEU A 157 -18.72 8.65 2.37
CA LEU A 157 -19.65 7.52 2.21
C LEU A 157 -20.55 7.34 3.44
N THR A 158 -20.01 7.59 4.63
CA THR A 158 -20.78 7.60 5.88
C THR A 158 -21.82 8.71 5.87
N GLU A 159 -21.45 9.91 5.43
CA GLU A 159 -22.37 11.01 5.26
C GLU A 159 -23.46 10.71 4.22
N ALA A 160 -23.08 10.19 3.05
CA ALA A 160 -24.01 9.83 1.97
C ALA A 160 -25.11 8.87 2.43
N SER A 161 -24.81 8.00 3.40
CA SER A 161 -25.78 7.05 3.98
C SER A 161 -26.91 7.72 4.78
N THR A 162 -26.78 9.01 5.09
CA THR A 162 -27.74 9.78 5.90
C THR A 162 -28.48 10.86 5.11
N MET A 163 -28.12 11.06 3.84
CA MET A 163 -28.62 12.14 3.00
C MET A 163 -29.76 11.70 2.08
N ASP A 164 -30.46 12.66 1.48
CA ASP A 164 -31.45 12.41 0.43
C ASP A 164 -30.80 11.78 -0.83
N PRO A 165 -31.59 11.08 -1.69
CA PRO A 165 -31.06 10.32 -2.82
C PRO A 165 -30.18 11.12 -3.80
N GLU A 166 -30.55 12.37 -4.09
CA GLU A 166 -29.81 13.23 -5.02
C GLU A 166 -28.46 13.63 -4.43
N THR A 167 -28.46 14.07 -3.18
CA THR A 167 -27.24 14.45 -2.45
C THR A 167 -26.32 13.25 -2.21
N ALA A 168 -26.88 12.09 -1.82
CA ALA A 168 -26.12 10.86 -1.62
C ALA A 168 -25.43 10.39 -2.92
N THR A 169 -26.08 10.58 -4.07
CA THR A 169 -25.50 10.28 -5.39
C THR A 169 -24.28 11.15 -5.66
N GLU A 170 -24.37 12.47 -5.46
CA GLU A 170 -23.23 13.39 -5.64
C GLU A 170 -22.08 13.08 -4.68
N LEU A 171 -22.37 12.75 -3.42
CA LEU A 171 -21.35 12.36 -2.43
C LEU A 171 -20.69 11.03 -2.78
N PHE A 172 -21.45 10.05 -3.27
CA PHE A 172 -20.88 8.79 -3.74
C PHE A 172 -19.89 9.01 -4.90
N TYR A 173 -20.27 9.83 -5.90
CA TYR A 173 -19.35 10.20 -6.98
C TYR A 173 -18.16 11.04 -6.47
N CYS A 174 -18.36 11.90 -5.47
CA CYS A 174 -17.26 12.62 -4.83
C CYS A 174 -16.24 11.66 -4.19
N ALA A 175 -16.68 10.59 -3.53
CA ALA A 175 -15.77 9.59 -2.97
C ALA A 175 -14.98 8.86 -4.07
N ARG A 176 -15.59 8.64 -5.25
CA ARG A 176 -14.88 8.09 -6.42
C ARG A 176 -13.86 9.08 -7.00
N ASP A 177 -14.23 10.35 -7.12
CA ASP A 177 -13.34 11.39 -7.64
C ASP A 177 -12.05 11.54 -6.84
N ILE A 178 -12.09 11.33 -5.51
CA ILE A 178 -10.91 11.33 -4.65
C ILE A 178 -9.84 10.37 -5.19
N PHE A 179 -10.25 9.15 -5.51
CA PHE A 179 -9.36 8.12 -6.02
C PHE A 179 -8.91 8.42 -7.46
N ASP A 180 -9.82 8.88 -8.31
CA ASP A 180 -9.45 9.27 -9.67
C ASP A 180 -8.46 10.44 -9.69
N MET A 181 -8.61 11.41 -8.78
CA MET A 181 -7.67 12.52 -8.64
C MET A 181 -6.29 12.05 -8.18
N TYR A 182 -6.21 11.19 -7.17
CA TYR A 182 -4.93 10.62 -6.75
C TYR A 182 -4.24 9.89 -7.91
N ARG A 183 -4.97 9.02 -8.60
CA ARG A 183 -4.45 8.24 -9.73
C ARG A 183 -3.98 9.12 -10.89
N ALA A 184 -4.68 10.23 -11.15
CA ALA A 184 -4.36 11.14 -12.25
C ALA A 184 -3.21 12.10 -11.92
N VAL A 185 -3.11 12.58 -10.66
CA VAL A 185 -2.21 13.66 -10.28
C VAL A 185 -0.92 13.14 -9.64
N MET A 186 -1.00 12.15 -8.75
CA MET A 186 0.17 11.65 -8.00
C MET A 186 1.34 11.22 -8.90
N PRO A 187 1.13 10.44 -9.99
CA PRO A 187 2.23 9.99 -10.84
C PRO A 187 2.87 11.10 -11.66
N VAL A 188 2.09 12.14 -11.99
CA VAL A 188 2.55 13.28 -12.80
C VAL A 188 3.30 14.29 -11.94
N LEU A 189 2.79 14.56 -10.74
CA LEU A 189 3.38 15.56 -9.85
C LEU A 189 4.70 15.07 -9.24
N HIS A 190 4.76 13.78 -8.88
CA HIS A 190 5.90 13.19 -8.19
C HIS A 190 6.70 12.22 -9.08
N GLU A 191 6.64 12.38 -10.41
CA GLU A 191 7.23 11.44 -11.36
C GLU A 191 8.72 11.16 -11.09
N ASP A 192 9.51 12.21 -10.88
CA ASP A 192 10.94 12.11 -10.63
C ASP A 192 11.23 11.27 -9.37
N GLU A 193 10.54 11.57 -8.26
CA GLU A 193 10.69 10.83 -7.02
C GLU A 193 10.30 9.35 -7.19
N LEU A 194 9.17 9.09 -7.87
CA LEU A 194 8.65 7.73 -8.06
C LEU A 194 9.56 6.89 -8.97
N LEU A 195 10.23 7.49 -9.95
CA LEU A 195 11.16 6.79 -10.86
C LEU A 195 12.58 6.68 -10.31
N ASN A 196 13.01 7.63 -9.46
CA ASN A 196 14.39 7.73 -9.01
C ASN A 196 14.64 7.27 -7.58
N SER A 197 13.66 7.35 -6.68
CA SER A 197 13.81 6.92 -5.29
C SER A 197 13.28 5.49 -5.07
N PRO A 198 14.14 4.52 -4.67
CA PRO A 198 13.69 3.17 -4.33
C PRO A 198 12.68 3.12 -3.20
N THR A 199 12.76 4.05 -2.25
CA THR A 199 11.83 4.14 -1.13
C THR A 199 10.46 4.60 -1.61
N ARG A 200 10.41 5.66 -2.43
CA ARG A 200 9.13 6.22 -2.92
C ARG A 200 8.41 5.26 -3.86
N ALA A 201 9.14 4.58 -4.74
CA ALA A 201 8.57 3.59 -5.64
C ALA A 201 7.85 2.44 -4.91
N VAL A 202 8.46 1.89 -3.85
CA VAL A 202 7.83 0.80 -3.08
C VAL A 202 6.72 1.28 -2.16
N LEU A 203 6.84 2.51 -1.63
CA LEU A 203 5.77 3.13 -0.85
C LEU A 203 4.54 3.38 -1.73
N PHE A 204 4.73 3.91 -2.93
CA PHE A 204 3.65 4.13 -3.89
C PHE A 204 2.98 2.82 -4.34
N TYR A 205 3.76 1.74 -4.52
CA TYR A 205 3.19 0.42 -4.72
C TYR A 205 2.27 0.01 -3.56
N ASN A 206 2.73 0.15 -2.31
CA ASN A 206 1.89 -0.14 -1.14
C ASN A 206 0.65 0.76 -1.08
N ASP A 207 0.77 2.06 -1.39
CA ASP A 207 -0.36 2.99 -1.42
C ASP A 207 -1.45 2.51 -2.38
N THR A 208 -1.06 2.09 -3.59
CA THR A 208 -2.02 1.60 -4.58
C THR A 208 -2.67 0.28 -4.17
N GLU A 209 -1.92 -0.64 -3.55
CA GLU A 209 -2.47 -1.90 -3.03
C GLU A 209 -3.38 -1.68 -1.82
N TYR A 210 -3.02 -0.73 -0.95
CA TYR A 210 -3.83 -0.28 0.18
C TYR A 210 -5.16 0.32 -0.29
N ILE A 211 -5.11 1.23 -1.27
CA ILE A 211 -6.31 1.79 -1.89
C ILE A 211 -7.14 0.66 -2.53
N CYS A 212 -6.52 -0.28 -3.25
CA CYS A 212 -7.22 -1.44 -3.82
C CYS A 212 -7.96 -2.27 -2.75
N HIS A 213 -7.33 -2.55 -1.61
CA HIS A 213 -7.95 -3.27 -0.50
C HIS A 213 -9.23 -2.55 -0.04
N HIS A 214 -9.20 -1.22 0.08
CA HIS A 214 -10.38 -0.44 0.45
C HIS A 214 -11.43 -0.39 -0.65
N LEU A 215 -11.05 -0.22 -1.92
CA LEU A 215 -12.00 -0.25 -3.05
C LEU A 215 -12.74 -1.60 -3.16
N LEU A 216 -12.06 -2.71 -2.84
CA LEU A 216 -12.67 -4.05 -2.80
C LEU A 216 -13.74 -4.19 -1.72
N THR A 217 -13.64 -3.41 -0.63
CA THR A 217 -14.43 -3.61 0.59
C THR A 217 -15.49 -2.52 0.80
N MET A 218 -15.22 -1.29 0.37
CA MET A 218 -16.13 -0.14 0.50
C MET A 218 -17.50 -0.37 -0.14
N GLY A 219 -17.55 -0.95 -1.34
CA GLY A 219 -18.82 -1.26 -2.02
C GLY A 219 -19.71 -2.12 -1.12
N TYR A 220 -19.17 -3.23 -0.62
CA TYR A 220 -19.88 -4.12 0.29
C TYR A 220 -20.29 -3.44 1.62
N GLN A 221 -19.48 -2.51 2.14
CA GLN A 221 -19.74 -1.84 3.42
C GLN A 221 -20.88 -0.82 3.35
N PHE A 222 -21.00 -0.12 2.22
CA PHE A 222 -21.91 1.02 2.10
C PHE A 222 -23.11 0.75 1.20
N GLN A 223 -23.04 -0.24 0.30
CA GLN A 223 -24.11 -0.53 -0.66
C GLN A 223 -25.50 -0.56 0.00
N ASP A 224 -25.69 -1.37 1.05
CA ASP A 224 -26.98 -1.51 1.75
C ASP A 224 -27.45 -0.25 2.49
N ARG A 225 -26.54 0.68 2.77
CA ARG A 225 -26.81 1.92 3.51
C ARG A 225 -27.12 3.10 2.60
N LEU A 226 -26.80 2.98 1.32
CA LEU A 226 -27.03 4.04 0.34
C LEU A 226 -28.48 3.99 -0.19
N PRO A 227 -29.03 5.14 -0.62
CA PRO A 227 -30.39 5.19 -1.15
C PRO A 227 -30.62 4.24 -2.35
N PRO A 228 -31.86 3.73 -2.55
CA PRO A 228 -32.16 2.73 -3.56
C PRO A 228 -31.74 3.10 -5.00
N ALA A 229 -31.71 4.40 -5.31
CA ALA A 229 -31.29 4.92 -6.61
C ALA A 229 -29.84 4.55 -6.99
N ILE A 230 -28.95 4.40 -5.99
CA ILE A 230 -27.53 4.08 -6.21
C ILE A 230 -27.11 2.74 -5.62
N ASN A 231 -27.82 2.21 -4.63
CA ASN A 231 -27.47 0.95 -3.95
C ASN A 231 -27.17 -0.19 -4.95
N GLN A 232 -27.97 -0.35 -6.01
CA GLN A 232 -27.77 -1.43 -6.98
C GLN A 232 -26.47 -1.33 -7.81
N PHE A 233 -25.87 -0.14 -7.91
CA PHE A 233 -24.71 0.15 -8.75
C PHE A 233 -23.52 0.73 -7.96
N ALA A 234 -23.65 0.89 -6.65
CA ALA A 234 -22.64 1.48 -5.78
C ALA A 234 -21.45 0.52 -5.60
N THR A 235 -20.51 0.58 -6.55
CA THR A 235 -19.29 -0.23 -6.56
C THR A 235 -18.06 0.63 -6.78
N PHE A 236 -16.91 0.09 -6.38
CA PHE A 236 -15.57 0.62 -6.62
C PHE A 236 -14.66 -0.41 -7.30
N LEU A 237 -15.19 -1.60 -7.59
CA LEU A 237 -14.43 -2.73 -8.15
C LEU A 237 -13.84 -2.42 -9.53
N ASP A 238 -14.51 -1.57 -10.30
CA ASP A 238 -14.06 -1.12 -11.61
C ASP A 238 -12.79 -0.25 -11.53
N MET A 239 -12.51 0.37 -10.39
CA MET A 239 -11.32 1.20 -10.18
C MET A 239 -10.07 0.36 -9.84
N VAL A 240 -10.25 -0.82 -9.25
CA VAL A 240 -9.16 -1.68 -8.74
C VAL A 240 -8.10 -2.00 -9.81
N PRO A 241 -8.45 -2.41 -11.05
CA PRO A 241 -7.43 -2.72 -12.05
C PRO A 241 -6.53 -1.53 -12.39
N PHE A 242 -7.06 -0.30 -12.35
CA PHE A 242 -6.28 0.89 -12.69
C PHE A 242 -5.22 1.20 -11.63
N PHE A 243 -5.55 1.03 -10.35
CA PHE A 243 -4.61 1.21 -9.25
C PHE A 243 -3.54 0.13 -9.22
N ARG A 244 -3.93 -1.14 -9.35
CA ARG A 244 -2.97 -2.25 -9.43
C ARG A 244 -1.98 -2.07 -10.57
N ASN A 245 -2.47 -1.81 -11.77
CA ASN A 245 -1.62 -1.60 -12.94
C ASN A 245 -0.68 -0.41 -12.74
N LEU A 246 -1.17 0.67 -12.13
CA LEU A 246 -0.36 1.85 -11.85
C LEU A 246 0.79 1.54 -10.89
N GLY A 247 0.50 1.00 -9.70
CA GLY A 247 1.52 0.64 -8.71
C GLY A 247 2.51 -0.39 -9.23
N GLU A 248 2.01 -1.46 -9.86
CA GLU A 248 2.84 -2.51 -10.44
C GLU A 248 3.78 -1.96 -11.53
N SER A 249 3.34 -1.00 -12.34
CA SER A 249 4.16 -0.44 -13.42
C SER A 249 5.41 0.27 -12.88
N TYR A 250 5.27 1.11 -11.85
CA TYR A 250 6.38 1.80 -11.19
C TYR A 250 7.24 0.82 -10.40
N PHE A 251 6.63 -0.13 -9.69
CA PHE A 251 7.38 -1.17 -8.97
C PHE A 251 8.23 -2.02 -9.92
N ARG A 252 7.66 -2.48 -11.05
CA ARG A 252 8.39 -3.24 -12.09
C ARG A 252 9.49 -2.41 -12.74
N ALA A 253 9.24 -1.12 -13.03
CA ALA A 253 10.27 -0.22 -13.54
C ALA A 253 11.44 -0.12 -12.57
N GLN A 254 11.14 0.03 -11.28
CA GLN A 254 12.16 0.09 -10.25
C GLN A 254 12.93 -1.22 -10.10
N MET A 255 12.26 -2.36 -10.15
CA MET A 255 12.91 -3.67 -10.12
C MET A 255 13.85 -3.88 -11.30
N ARG A 256 13.46 -3.47 -12.50
CA ARG A 256 14.36 -3.50 -13.69
C ARG A 256 15.58 -2.62 -13.48
N LYS A 257 15.39 -1.38 -13.01
CA LYS A 257 16.48 -0.45 -12.73
C LYS A 257 17.47 -1.03 -11.71
N GLN A 258 16.97 -1.58 -10.60
CA GLN A 258 17.83 -2.17 -9.56
C GLN A 258 18.57 -3.42 -10.04
N ARG A 259 17.89 -4.27 -10.83
CA ARG A 259 18.52 -5.42 -11.50
C ARG A 259 19.68 -4.96 -12.40
N ASP A 260 19.44 -3.97 -13.24
CA ASP A 260 20.44 -3.48 -14.20
C ASP A 260 21.66 -2.88 -13.48
N ILE A 261 21.45 -2.16 -12.36
CA ILE A 261 22.55 -1.64 -11.52
C ILE A 261 23.37 -2.78 -10.90
N VAL A 262 22.72 -3.82 -10.37
CA VAL A 262 23.41 -4.99 -9.80
C VAL A 262 24.24 -5.70 -10.87
N GLN A 263 23.66 -5.94 -12.05
CA GLN A 263 24.35 -6.55 -13.18
C GLN A 263 25.54 -5.70 -13.63
N MET A 264 25.37 -4.38 -13.74
CA MET A 264 26.42 -3.43 -14.09
C MET A 264 27.61 -3.52 -13.12
N HIS A 265 27.37 -3.57 -11.80
CA HIS A 265 28.45 -3.70 -10.83
C HIS A 265 29.26 -4.99 -11.03
N VAL A 266 28.60 -6.11 -11.32
CA VAL A 266 29.30 -7.38 -11.60
C VAL A 266 30.02 -7.33 -12.95
N SER A 267 29.41 -6.78 -14.00
CA SER A 267 30.04 -6.69 -15.33
C SER A 267 31.27 -5.79 -15.36
N ASN A 268 31.32 -4.76 -14.50
CA ASN A 268 32.48 -3.89 -14.35
C ASN A 268 33.73 -4.62 -13.85
N ALA A 269 33.59 -5.84 -13.31
CA ALA A 269 34.72 -6.71 -13.02
C ALA A 269 35.44 -7.17 -14.31
N GLN A 270 34.78 -7.12 -15.47
CA GLN A 270 35.34 -7.52 -16.77
C GLN A 270 35.95 -8.93 -16.76
N GLY A 271 35.27 -9.91 -16.15
CA GLY A 271 35.79 -11.26 -15.96
C GLY A 271 36.41 -11.51 -14.59
N PHE A 272 36.52 -12.78 -14.21
CA PHE A 272 37.15 -13.21 -12.95
C PHE A 272 38.51 -13.91 -13.20
N SER A 273 39.16 -13.62 -14.33
CA SER A 273 40.47 -14.17 -14.69
C SER A 273 41.63 -13.39 -14.09
N ASN A 274 42.81 -14.01 -14.03
CA ASN A 274 44.07 -13.43 -13.56
C ASN A 274 44.00 -12.93 -12.13
N LEU A 275 43.32 -13.66 -11.24
CA LEU A 275 43.13 -13.21 -9.86
C LEU A 275 44.44 -13.14 -9.08
N THR A 276 45.50 -13.85 -9.49
CA THR A 276 46.80 -13.80 -8.81
C THR A 276 47.47 -12.43 -8.88
N ASP A 277 47.04 -11.57 -9.82
CA ASP A 277 47.45 -10.17 -9.86
C ASP A 277 46.66 -9.35 -8.83
N ASP A 278 47.35 -8.67 -7.92
CA ASP A 278 46.72 -7.95 -6.81
C ASP A 278 45.76 -6.85 -7.29
N ALA A 279 46.12 -6.11 -8.34
CA ALA A 279 45.27 -5.04 -8.88
C ALA A 279 43.99 -5.60 -9.52
N ARG A 280 44.10 -6.74 -10.19
CA ARG A 280 42.97 -7.48 -10.75
C ARG A 280 42.05 -8.02 -9.65
N PHE A 281 42.62 -8.68 -8.64
CA PHE A 281 41.87 -9.19 -7.50
C PHE A 281 41.10 -8.07 -6.81
N GLU A 282 41.76 -6.95 -6.50
CA GLU A 282 41.14 -5.80 -5.84
C GLU A 282 39.97 -5.25 -6.68
N THR A 283 40.10 -5.28 -8.01
CA THR A 283 39.03 -4.84 -8.91
C THR A 283 37.81 -5.73 -8.88
N VAL A 284 37.99 -7.05 -8.98
CA VAL A 284 36.89 -8.02 -8.89
C VAL A 284 36.23 -7.93 -7.51
N GLU A 285 37.04 -7.87 -6.45
CA GLU A 285 36.56 -7.76 -5.07
C GLU A 285 35.71 -6.50 -4.86
N ARG A 286 36.19 -5.36 -5.36
CA ARG A 286 35.48 -4.07 -5.28
C ARG A 286 34.14 -4.13 -5.98
N CYS A 287 34.08 -4.66 -7.20
CA CYS A 287 32.85 -4.82 -7.97
C CYS A 287 31.81 -5.68 -7.23
N ILE A 288 32.24 -6.80 -6.65
CA ILE A 288 31.36 -7.69 -5.87
C ILE A 288 30.89 -7.03 -4.58
N LYS A 289 31.77 -6.32 -3.87
CA LYS A 289 31.40 -5.53 -2.69
C LYS A 289 30.41 -4.40 -3.04
N GLN A 290 30.57 -3.73 -4.19
CA GLN A 290 29.64 -2.70 -4.64
C GLN A 290 28.25 -3.27 -4.91
N ALA A 291 28.15 -4.39 -5.63
CA ALA A 291 26.87 -5.08 -5.87
C ALA A 291 26.19 -5.49 -4.55
N LEU A 292 26.94 -6.10 -3.62
CA LEU A 292 26.43 -6.45 -2.30
C LEU A 292 26.02 -5.24 -1.46
N SER A 293 26.80 -4.15 -1.50
CA SER A 293 26.48 -2.91 -0.79
C SER A 293 25.19 -2.30 -1.33
N HIS A 294 24.99 -2.33 -2.65
CA HIS A 294 23.77 -1.86 -3.30
C HIS A 294 22.56 -2.67 -2.84
N LEU A 295 22.63 -4.01 -2.90
CA LEU A 295 21.57 -4.90 -2.41
C LEU A 295 21.25 -4.68 -0.93
N ASN A 296 22.27 -4.53 -0.08
CA ASN A 296 22.09 -4.24 1.35
C ASN A 296 21.43 -2.87 1.58
N SER A 297 21.74 -1.87 0.76
CA SER A 297 21.11 -0.56 0.84
C SER A 297 19.61 -0.63 0.52
N LEU A 298 19.23 -1.39 -0.51
CA LEU A 298 17.83 -1.66 -0.88
C LEU A 298 17.13 -2.44 0.22
N SER A 299 17.76 -3.50 0.73
CA SER A 299 17.24 -4.30 1.84
C SER A 299 16.91 -3.42 3.05
N ARG A 300 17.81 -2.50 3.42
CA ARG A 300 17.63 -1.59 4.55
C ARG A 300 16.41 -0.67 4.40
N VAL A 301 16.14 -0.17 3.19
CA VAL A 301 15.02 0.76 2.96
C VAL A 301 13.70 0.06 2.67
N TRP A 302 13.71 -1.12 2.04
CA TRP A 302 12.48 -1.84 1.66
C TRP A 302 11.91 -2.70 2.78
N LYS A 303 12.77 -3.30 3.60
CA LYS A 303 12.35 -4.19 4.70
C LYS A 303 11.40 -3.54 5.72
N PRO A 304 11.56 -2.27 6.13
CA PRO A 304 10.59 -1.64 7.03
C PRO A 304 9.27 -1.24 6.34
N ILE A 305 9.23 -1.17 5.00
CA ILE A 305 8.08 -0.61 4.27
C ILE A 305 7.19 -1.71 3.70
N LEU A 306 7.80 -2.69 3.02
CA LEU A 306 7.08 -3.76 2.35
C LEU A 306 6.56 -4.81 3.34
N ALA A 307 5.45 -5.44 2.95
CA ALA A 307 5.01 -6.68 3.59
C ALA A 307 6.11 -7.74 3.55
N GLU A 308 6.21 -8.56 4.60
CA GLU A 308 7.31 -9.53 4.78
C GLU A 308 7.53 -10.44 3.55
N GLU A 309 6.46 -11.08 3.07
CA GLU A 309 6.54 -11.98 1.91
C GLU A 309 6.92 -11.21 0.63
N MET A 310 6.38 -9.99 0.47
CA MET A 310 6.69 -9.13 -0.67
C MET A 310 8.17 -8.72 -0.66
N TYR A 311 8.70 -8.31 0.50
CA TYR A 311 10.10 -7.99 0.69
C TYR A 311 11.01 -9.16 0.34
N LEU A 312 10.73 -10.35 0.88
CA LEU A 312 11.56 -11.54 0.68
C LEU A 312 11.57 -11.99 -0.78
N ASN A 313 10.42 -11.97 -1.45
CA ASN A 313 10.33 -12.23 -2.89
C ASN A 313 11.14 -11.21 -3.71
N THR A 314 10.99 -9.93 -3.38
CA THR A 314 11.62 -8.83 -4.12
C THR A 314 13.14 -8.86 -4.00
N VAL A 315 13.68 -8.96 -2.78
CA VAL A 315 15.13 -9.07 -2.57
C VAL A 315 15.66 -10.41 -3.08
N GLY A 316 14.88 -11.48 -2.95
CA GLY A 316 15.16 -12.79 -3.53
C GLY A 316 15.46 -12.73 -5.02
N LEU A 317 14.59 -12.08 -5.80
CA LEU A 317 14.77 -11.91 -7.25
C LEU A 317 16.05 -11.13 -7.61
N LEU A 318 16.40 -10.07 -6.85
CA LEU A 318 17.62 -9.31 -7.09
C LEU A 318 18.88 -10.10 -6.72
N VAL A 319 18.84 -10.85 -5.62
CA VAL A 319 19.93 -11.76 -5.23
C VAL A 319 20.09 -12.88 -6.25
N ASP A 320 19.00 -13.43 -6.76
CA ASP A 320 19.04 -14.47 -7.79
C ASP A 320 19.69 -13.95 -9.09
N THR A 321 19.38 -12.72 -9.49
CA THR A 321 20.04 -12.04 -10.62
C THR A 321 21.54 -11.79 -10.34
N PHE A 322 21.89 -11.39 -9.12
CA PHE A 322 23.27 -11.22 -8.69
C PHE A 322 24.04 -12.54 -8.79
N LEU A 323 23.47 -13.63 -8.29
CA LEU A 323 24.06 -14.97 -8.37
C LEU A 323 24.20 -15.44 -9.81
N GLU A 324 23.19 -15.24 -10.64
CA GLU A 324 23.28 -15.53 -12.08
C GLU A 324 24.48 -14.83 -12.71
N SER A 325 24.62 -13.52 -12.47
CA SER A 325 25.72 -12.73 -13.01
C SER A 325 27.09 -13.23 -12.55
N VAL A 326 27.22 -13.53 -11.25
CA VAL A 326 28.47 -14.08 -10.67
C VAL A 326 28.78 -15.45 -11.26
N MET A 327 27.79 -16.35 -11.32
CA MET A 327 27.98 -17.70 -11.85
C MET A 327 28.35 -17.67 -13.33
N THR A 328 27.78 -16.77 -14.14
CA THR A 328 28.21 -16.58 -15.53
C THR A 328 29.69 -16.21 -15.63
N GLN A 329 30.20 -15.33 -14.76
CA GLN A 329 31.63 -14.99 -14.74
C GLN A 329 32.50 -16.19 -14.31
N VAL A 330 32.04 -16.98 -13.34
CA VAL A 330 32.75 -18.20 -12.89
C VAL A 330 32.77 -19.26 -13.97
N SER A 331 31.64 -19.51 -14.64
CA SER A 331 31.55 -20.49 -15.72
C SER A 331 32.43 -20.13 -16.91
N ALA A 332 32.68 -18.84 -17.16
CA ALA A 332 33.61 -18.39 -18.19
C ALA A 332 35.09 -18.75 -17.88
N LEU A 333 35.42 -19.13 -16.64
CA LEU A 333 36.75 -19.62 -16.24
C LEU A 333 36.90 -21.14 -16.41
N ALA A 334 35.83 -21.86 -16.71
CA ALA A 334 35.85 -23.31 -16.82
C ALA A 334 36.79 -23.73 -17.96
N GLY A 335 37.96 -24.27 -17.59
CA GLY A 335 39.01 -24.72 -18.52
C GLY A 335 40.32 -23.91 -18.48
N THR A 336 40.35 -22.75 -17.81
CA THR A 336 41.56 -21.90 -17.70
C THR A 336 42.03 -21.65 -16.27
N LEU A 337 41.29 -22.15 -15.27
CA LEU A 337 41.54 -21.88 -13.86
C LEU A 337 42.84 -22.52 -13.37
N ARG A 338 43.74 -21.71 -12.81
CA ARG A 338 44.93 -22.19 -12.10
C ARG A 338 44.63 -22.47 -10.63
N VAL A 339 45.43 -23.34 -10.01
CA VAL A 339 45.26 -23.74 -8.59
C VAL A 339 45.34 -22.52 -7.67
N GLU A 340 46.24 -21.59 -7.95
CA GLU A 340 46.47 -20.38 -7.15
C GLU A 340 45.30 -19.39 -7.24
N GLU A 341 44.61 -19.33 -8.38
CA GLU A 341 43.41 -18.48 -8.57
C GLU A 341 42.19 -19.04 -7.82
N GLY A 342 42.16 -20.36 -7.57
CA GLY A 342 41.08 -21.03 -6.85
C GLY A 342 40.87 -20.48 -5.43
N HIS A 343 41.96 -20.20 -4.71
CA HIS A 343 41.87 -19.62 -3.36
C HIS A 343 41.24 -18.22 -3.35
N GLN A 344 41.64 -17.36 -4.28
CA GLN A 344 41.11 -16.00 -4.41
C GLN A 344 39.66 -16.02 -4.88
N LEU A 345 39.32 -16.88 -5.85
CA LEU A 345 37.95 -17.05 -6.31
C LEU A 345 37.04 -17.53 -5.17
N ARG A 346 37.50 -18.50 -4.37
CA ARG A 346 36.77 -18.98 -3.18
C ARG A 346 36.49 -17.86 -2.18
N TYR A 347 37.43 -16.95 -1.98
CA TYR A 347 37.22 -15.77 -1.15
C TYR A 347 36.11 -14.87 -1.72
N ILE A 348 36.15 -14.56 -3.02
CA ILE A 348 35.13 -13.76 -3.71
C ILE A 348 33.74 -14.40 -3.58
N LEU A 349 33.62 -15.72 -3.81
CA LEU A 349 32.36 -16.45 -3.62
C LEU A 349 31.91 -16.49 -2.16
N GLY A 350 32.86 -16.46 -1.22
CA GLY A 350 32.58 -16.30 0.21
C GLY A 350 31.96 -14.94 0.54
N LEU A 351 32.32 -13.86 -0.17
CA LEU A 351 31.67 -12.55 -0.01
C LEU A 351 30.22 -12.59 -0.48
N VAL A 352 29.95 -13.25 -1.61
CA VAL A 352 28.60 -13.38 -2.20
C VAL A 352 27.62 -14.04 -1.22
N LEU A 353 28.09 -15.00 -0.39
CA LEU A 353 27.25 -15.63 0.64
C LEU A 353 26.70 -14.65 1.69
N LYS A 354 27.32 -13.48 1.88
CA LYS A 354 26.79 -12.44 2.77
C LYS A 354 25.43 -11.91 2.34
N ALA A 355 25.00 -12.17 1.10
CA ALA A 355 23.64 -11.87 0.67
C ALA A 355 22.55 -12.60 1.49
N GLU A 356 22.89 -13.72 2.15
CA GLU A 356 22.00 -14.43 3.07
C GLU A 356 21.56 -13.56 4.26
N ASP A 357 22.40 -12.62 4.71
CA ASP A 357 22.11 -11.78 5.89
C ASP A 357 20.89 -10.86 5.67
N MET A 358 20.47 -10.64 4.40
CA MET A 358 19.26 -9.88 4.08
C MET A 358 17.96 -10.63 4.43
N PHE A 359 18.03 -11.96 4.62
CA PHE A 359 16.91 -12.86 4.89
C PHE A 359 16.78 -13.17 6.38
N GLU A 360 16.74 -12.13 7.21
CA GLU A 360 16.54 -12.25 8.66
C GLU A 360 15.27 -11.50 9.09
N LYS A 361 14.55 -12.02 10.08
CA LYS A 361 13.33 -11.41 10.65
C LYS A 361 13.56 -11.07 12.11
N ARG A 362 13.15 -9.88 12.55
CA ARG A 362 13.14 -9.57 13.98
C ARG A 362 11.91 -10.20 14.63
N VAL A 363 12.11 -10.94 15.72
CA VAL A 363 11.00 -11.50 16.52
C VAL A 363 10.42 -10.39 17.40
N PRO A 364 9.13 -10.06 17.28
CA PRO A 364 8.47 -9.15 18.21
C PRO A 364 8.49 -9.78 19.62
N GLY A 365 9.16 -9.13 20.60
CA GLY A 365 9.18 -9.59 22.00
C GLY A 365 10.55 -9.72 22.68
N GLY A 366 11.66 -9.54 21.96
CA GLY A 366 12.99 -9.47 22.59
C GLY A 366 13.24 -8.11 23.22
N SER A 367 12.90 -7.92 24.50
CA SER A 367 13.30 -6.74 25.27
C SER A 367 14.82 -6.72 25.41
N GLY A 368 15.45 -5.71 24.80
CA GLY A 368 16.86 -5.40 25.00
C GLY A 368 17.08 -4.80 26.38
N GLY A 369 17.16 -5.65 27.40
CA GLY A 369 17.64 -5.27 28.73
C GLY A 369 19.16 -5.19 28.70
N GLY A 370 19.71 -3.98 28.73
CA GLY A 370 21.13 -3.76 28.98
C GLY A 370 21.50 -4.24 30.38
N SER A 371 22.46 -5.16 30.48
CA SER A 371 23.30 -5.29 31.67
C SER A 371 24.67 -5.82 31.28
N SER A 372 25.67 -5.11 31.76
CA SER A 372 27.09 -5.40 31.68
C SER A 372 27.41 -6.72 32.39
N GLY A 373 28.14 -7.63 31.74
CA GLY A 373 28.65 -8.84 32.40
C GLY A 373 29.15 -9.94 31.48
N MET A 374 30.48 -10.07 31.40
CA MET A 374 31.29 -11.22 30.95
C MET A 374 31.07 -11.86 29.56
N ARG A 375 32.15 -11.85 28.77
CA ARG A 375 32.32 -12.55 27.49
C ARG A 375 32.25 -14.07 27.65
N GLY A 376 31.44 -14.70 26.80
CA GLY A 376 31.45 -16.13 26.48
C GLY A 376 31.12 -16.34 25.00
N ILE A 377 31.92 -17.18 24.34
CA ILE A 377 31.91 -17.46 22.90
C ILE A 377 30.59 -18.12 22.49
N GLY A 378 29.92 -17.57 21.47
CA GLY A 378 28.96 -18.31 20.64
C GLY A 378 27.49 -18.30 21.06
N LYS A 379 26.85 -17.13 21.17
CA LYS A 379 25.40 -16.98 20.90
C LYS A 379 25.13 -15.59 20.29
N LYS A 380 24.83 -15.51 18.98
CA LYS A 380 24.20 -14.30 18.42
C LYS A 380 22.90 -14.07 19.19
N GLY A 381 22.72 -12.84 19.68
CA GLY A 381 21.69 -12.47 20.64
C GLY A 381 20.26 -12.80 20.19
N ALA A 382 19.42 -13.12 21.18
CA ALA A 382 18.00 -13.36 21.03
C ALA A 382 17.32 -12.16 20.32
N GLY A 383 16.68 -12.41 19.18
CA GLY A 383 15.87 -11.38 18.51
C GLY A 383 15.70 -11.53 17.01
N TRP A 384 16.49 -12.39 16.34
CA TRP A 384 16.41 -12.57 14.88
C TRP A 384 16.22 -14.03 14.47
N VAL A 385 15.30 -14.29 13.54
CA VAL A 385 15.02 -15.58 12.92
C VAL A 385 15.49 -15.54 11.47
N LYS A 386 16.32 -16.49 11.06
CA LYS A 386 16.71 -16.65 9.66
C LYS A 386 15.54 -17.17 8.83
N MET A 387 15.27 -16.51 7.71
CA MET A 387 14.30 -16.94 6.72
C MET A 387 14.98 -17.86 5.69
N PRO A 388 14.26 -18.84 5.13
CA PRO A 388 14.85 -19.80 4.20
C PRO A 388 15.16 -19.14 2.85
N VAL A 389 16.42 -18.73 2.62
CA VAL A 389 16.88 -18.12 1.36
C VAL A 389 16.49 -18.94 0.14
N ARG A 390 16.57 -20.28 0.26
CA ARG A 390 16.25 -21.24 -0.80
C ARG A 390 14.81 -21.14 -1.32
N LYS A 391 13.88 -20.58 -0.54
CA LYS A 391 12.50 -20.33 -0.98
C LYS A 391 12.43 -19.18 -1.99
N TYR A 392 13.34 -18.21 -1.88
CA TYR A 392 13.26 -16.93 -2.60
C TYR A 392 14.37 -16.75 -3.64
N VAL A 393 15.44 -17.54 -3.57
CA VAL A 393 16.59 -17.49 -4.47
C VAL A 393 16.76 -18.86 -5.12
N ASN A 394 16.31 -18.99 -6.37
CA ASN A 394 16.27 -20.26 -7.11
C ASN A 394 17.68 -20.84 -7.32
N ARG A 395 18.67 -19.97 -7.55
CA ARG A 395 20.05 -20.36 -7.86
C ARG A 395 20.92 -20.59 -6.62
N TRP A 396 20.36 -20.50 -5.42
CA TRP A 396 21.13 -20.60 -4.18
C TRP A 396 21.88 -21.94 -4.06
N ASP A 397 21.18 -23.05 -4.31
CA ASP A 397 21.76 -24.38 -4.18
C ASP A 397 22.77 -24.69 -5.30
N ALA A 398 22.51 -24.18 -6.51
CA ALA A 398 23.47 -24.27 -7.62
C ALA A 398 24.75 -23.50 -7.30
N PHE A 399 24.62 -22.29 -6.74
CA PHE A 399 25.75 -21.47 -6.32
C PHE A 399 26.60 -22.15 -5.22
N LEU A 400 25.94 -22.78 -4.24
CA LEU A 400 26.65 -23.53 -3.19
C LEU A 400 27.47 -24.69 -3.78
N LYS A 401 26.91 -25.44 -4.73
CA LYS A 401 27.64 -26.52 -5.44
C LYS A 401 28.85 -25.98 -6.18
N VAL A 402 28.71 -24.91 -6.96
CA VAL A 402 29.84 -24.28 -7.67
C VAL A 402 30.95 -23.89 -6.71
N LYS A 403 30.60 -23.35 -5.54
CA LYS A 403 31.58 -22.98 -4.51
C LYS A 403 32.22 -24.21 -3.85
N GLU A 404 31.50 -25.32 -3.69
CA GLU A 404 32.00 -26.58 -3.14
C GLU A 404 32.91 -27.32 -4.12
N ASP A 405 32.57 -27.33 -5.40
CA ASP A 405 33.38 -27.95 -6.46
C ASP A 405 34.75 -27.26 -6.60
N LEU A 406 34.86 -25.99 -6.23
CA LEU A 406 36.13 -25.23 -6.13
C LEU A 406 36.97 -25.57 -4.89
N ILE A 407 36.50 -26.47 -4.01
CA ILE A 407 37.23 -26.96 -2.82
C ILE A 407 38.01 -28.25 -3.13
N LEU A 408 37.62 -28.97 -4.20
CA LEU A 408 38.26 -30.18 -4.72
C LEU A 408 39.19 -29.83 -5.89
#